data_AF-A0A2Z6QMT1-F1
#
_entry.id   AF-A0A2Z6QMT1-F1
#
_cell.length_a   1.000
_cell.length_b   1.000
_cell.length_c   1.000
_cell.angle_alpha   90.00
_cell.angle_beta   90.00
_cell.angle_gamma   90.00
#
_symmetry.space_group_name_H-M   'P 1'
#
loop_
_entity.id
_entity.type
_entity.pdbx_description
1 polymer ?
#
loop_
_entity_poly.entity_id
_entity_poly.type
_entity_poly.pdbx_seq_one_letter_code
_entity_poly.pdbx_strand_id
1 'polypeptide(L)' 'METMFLNGNIDKRKKITTQEMYDNLTERASQGEIEESDIPKVVTIQNWIANYTRTFKASASLRALELAETLRNT' A
#
# COMPACT_ATOMS: atom_id res chain seq x y z
N MET A 1 2.79 -2.32 -7.27
CA MET A 1 1.93 -2.45 -6.08
C MET A 1 2.06 -1.25 -5.13
N GLU A 2 3.25 -0.97 -4.57
CA GLU A 2 3.43 0.06 -3.54
C GLU A 2 3.03 1.48 -3.99
N THR A 3 3.48 1.92 -5.17
CA THR A 3 3.15 3.23 -5.74
C THR A 3 1.66 3.45 -5.97
N MET A 4 0.90 2.38 -6.25
CA MET A 4 -0.55 2.41 -6.44
C MET A 4 -1.29 2.65 -5.11
N PHE A 5 -0.66 2.31 -3.99
CA PHE A 5 -1.24 2.45 -2.65
C PHE A 5 -0.91 3.79 -1.98
N LEU A 6 0.26 4.37 -2.30
CA LEU A 6 0.72 5.63 -1.68
C LEU A 6 -0.25 6.80 -1.87
N ASN A 7 -0.90 6.90 -3.03
CA ASN A 7 -1.90 7.95 -3.28
C ASN A 7 -3.10 7.86 -2.33
N GLY A 8 -3.52 6.64 -1.97
CA GLY A 8 -4.60 6.38 -1.02
C GLY A 8 -4.26 6.77 0.42
N ASN A 9 -2.97 6.80 0.77
CA ASN A 9 -2.52 7.23 2.09
C ASN A 9 -2.60 8.76 2.26
N ILE A 10 -2.51 9.52 1.16
CA ILE A 10 -2.61 10.99 1.15
C ILE A 10 -4.07 11.41 1.00
N ASP A 11 -4.80 10.80 0.06
CA ASP A 11 -6.21 11.07 -0.20
C ASP A 11 -7.02 9.77 -0.11
N LYS A 12 -7.88 9.67 0.91
CA LYS A 12 -8.72 8.49 1.13
C LYS A 12 -9.63 8.16 -0.05
N ARG A 13 -9.97 9.15 -0.90
CA ARG A 13 -10.77 8.94 -2.12
C ARG A 13 -10.00 8.23 -3.22
N LYS A 14 -8.66 8.25 -3.15
CA LYS A 14 -7.75 7.52 -4.02
C LYS A 14 -7.31 6.19 -3.42
N LYS A 15 -7.96 5.74 -2.34
CA LYS A 15 -7.65 4.46 -1.71
C LYS A 15 -8.14 3.33 -2.62
N ILE A 16 -7.19 2.55 -3.12
CA ILE A 16 -7.47 1.37 -3.92
C ILE A 16 -7.96 0.21 -3.03
N THR A 17 -9.03 -0.44 -3.45
CA THR A 17 -9.55 -1.67 -2.85
C THR A 17 -8.76 -2.88 -3.34
N THR A 18 -8.92 -4.03 -2.67
CA THR A 18 -8.32 -5.29 -3.11
C THR A 18 -8.78 -5.68 -4.51
N GLN A 19 -10.06 -5.44 -4.84
CA GLN A 19 -10.61 -5.76 -6.16
C GLN A 19 -10.02 -4.85 -7.23
N GLU A 20 -10.01 -3.53 -7.02
CA GLU A 20 -9.43 -2.59 -7.98
C GLU A 20 -7.94 -2.86 -8.24
N MET A 21 -7.20 -3.33 -7.23
CA MET A 21 -5.82 -3.76 -7.40
C MET A 21 -5.73 -5.00 -8.29
N TYR A 22 -6.57 -6.01 -8.05
CA TYR A 22 -6.63 -7.20 -8.89
C TYR A 22 -6.99 -6.86 -10.35
N ASP A 23 -7.97 -5.98 -10.54
CA ASP A 23 -8.41 -5.53 -11.86
C ASP A 23 -7.29 -4.78 -12.59
N ASN A 24 -6.56 -3.89 -11.90
CA ASN A 24 -5.40 -3.20 -12.47
C ASN A 24 -4.29 -4.16 -12.90
N LEU A 25 -4.00 -5.20 -12.10
CA LEU A 25 -2.99 -6.19 -12.45
C LEU A 25 -3.44 -7.03 -13.65
N THR A 26 -4.73 -7.35 -13.71
CA THR A 26 -5.32 -8.07 -14.84
C THR A 26 -5.25 -7.24 -16.12
N GLU A 27 -5.54 -5.94 -16.05
CA GLU A 27 -5.40 -5.02 -17.18
C GLU A 27 -3.95 -4.99 -17.69
N ARG A 28 -2.97 -4.87 -16.79
CA ARG A 28 -1.54 -4.89 -17.14
C ARG A 28 -1.11 -6.21 -17.78
N ALA A 29 -1.61 -7.33 -17.28
CA ALA A 29 -1.35 -8.63 -17.89
C ALA A 29 -1.96 -8.73 -19.29
N SER A 30 -3.16 -8.21 -19.49
CA SER A 30 -3.81 -8.15 -20.81
C SER A 30 -3.04 -7.27 -21.82
N GLN A 31 -2.31 -6.27 -21.31
CA GLN A 31 -1.44 -5.41 -22.10
C GLN A 31 -0.04 -6.01 -22.32
N GLY A 32 0.25 -7.17 -21.73
CA GLY A 32 1.56 -7.82 -21.80
C GLY A 32 2.64 -7.15 -20.96
N GLU A 33 2.28 -6.26 -20.02
CA GLU A 33 3.24 -5.63 -19.11
C GLU A 33 3.76 -6.60 -18.03
N ILE A 34 2.94 -7.58 -17.67
CA ILE A 34 3.25 -8.65 -16.71
C ILE A 34 2.65 -9.97 -17.21
N GLU A 35 3.18 -11.10 -16.74
CA GLU A 35 2.60 -12.41 -17.01
C GLU A 35 1.32 -12.61 -16.18
N GLU A 36 0.32 -13.31 -16.73
CA GLU A 36 -0.90 -13.65 -15.99
C GLU A 36 -0.59 -14.51 -14.75
N SER A 37 0.43 -15.37 -14.84
CA SER A 37 0.91 -16.17 -13.70
C SER A 37 1.48 -15.34 -12.56
N ASP A 38 1.88 -14.09 -12.83
CA ASP A 38 2.41 -13.18 -11.83
C ASP A 38 1.31 -12.45 -11.06
N ILE A 39 0.04 -12.58 -11.48
CA ILE A 39 -1.09 -12.00 -10.76
C ILE A 39 -1.33 -12.80 -9.47
N PRO A 40 -1.10 -12.22 -8.29
CA PRO A 40 -1.38 -12.89 -7.04
C PRO A 40 -2.89 -13.03 -6.81
N LYS A 41 -3.28 -14.08 -6.09
CA LYS A 41 -4.67 -14.27 -5.65
C LYS A 41 -5.17 -13.09 -4.82
N VAL A 42 -6.47 -12.80 -4.90
CA VAL A 42 -7.14 -11.73 -4.13
C VAL A 42 -6.79 -11.76 -2.63
N VAL A 43 -6.77 -12.95 -2.00
CA VAL A 43 -6.39 -13.10 -0.58
C VAL A 43 -4.95 -12.66 -0.29
N THR A 44 -4.03 -12.91 -1.22
CA THR A 44 -2.63 -12.49 -1.12
C THR A 44 -2.53 -10.97 -1.23
N ILE A 45 -3.29 -10.37 -2.15
CA ILE A 45 -3.37 -8.90 -2.28
C ILE A 45 -3.93 -8.29 -0.99
N GLN A 46 -4.99 -8.86 -0.42
CA GLN A 46 -5.58 -8.40 0.83
C GLN A 46 -4.58 -8.48 1.99
N ASN A 47 -3.89 -9.61 2.16
CA ASN A 47 -2.89 -9.79 3.19
C ASN A 47 -1.72 -8.80 3.03
N TRP A 48 -1.28 -8.58 1.79
CA TRP A 48 -0.23 -7.63 1.49
C TRP A 48 -0.64 -6.19 1.83
N ILE A 49 -1.86 -5.76 1.46
CA ILE A 49 -2.42 -4.45 1.82
C ILE A 49 -2.51 -4.28 3.34
N ALA A 50 -2.99 -5.29 4.05
CA ALA A 50 -3.13 -5.25 5.50
C ALA A 50 -1.77 -5.12 6.20
N ASN A 51 -0.78 -5.93 5.76
CA ASN A 51 0.57 -5.87 6.30
C ASN A 51 1.24 -4.53 6.01
N TYR A 52 1.14 -4.03 4.77
CA TYR A 52 1.68 -2.73 4.37
C TYR A 52 1.12 -1.60 5.23
N THR A 53 -0.21 -1.57 5.40
CA THR A 53 -0.89 -0.55 6.21
C THR A 53 -0.42 -0.57 7.67
N ARG A 54 -0.24 -1.78 8.24
CA ARG A 54 0.25 -1.94 9.61
C ARG A 54 1.67 -1.41 9.75
N THR A 55 2.57 -1.79 8.84
CA THR A 55 3.97 -1.32 8.85
C THR A 55 4.04 0.20 8.67
N PHE A 56 3.28 0.76 7.73
CA PHE A 56 3.24 2.20 7.51
C PHE A 56 2.80 2.98 8.77
N LYS A 57 1.72 2.53 9.44
CA LYS A 57 1.24 3.14 10.69
C LYS A 57 2.27 3.05 11.81
N ALA A 58 2.95 1.91 11.95
CA ALA A 58 4.01 1.74 12.93
C ALA A 58 5.17 2.72 12.68
N SER A 59 5.67 2.81 11.44
CA SER A 59 6.75 3.72 11.08
C SER A 59 6.35 5.20 11.20
N ALA A 60 5.10 5.57 10.94
CA ALA A 60 4.60 6.92 11.16
C ALA A 60 4.55 7.27 12.66
N SER A 61 4.11 6.32 13.50
CA SER A 61 4.04 6.51 14.95
C SER A 61 5.43 6.65 15.58
N LEU A 62 6.40 5.83 15.15
CA LEU A 62 7.80 5.93 15.60
C LEU A 62 8.41 7.30 15.27
N ARG A 63 8.21 7.78 14.04
CA ARG A 63 8.68 9.11 13.62
C ARG A 63 8.04 10.25 14.42
N ALA A 64 6.75 10.13 14.74
CA ALA A 64 6.06 11.11 15.57
C ALA A 64 6.60 11.13 17.01
N LEU A 65 6.92 9.97 17.58
CA LEU A 65 7.55 9.85 18.90
C LEU A 65 8.94 10.50 18.91
N GLU A 66 9.80 10.15 17.94
CA GLU A 66 11.16 10.70 17.82
C GLU A 66 11.15 12.24 17.68
N LEU A 67 10.22 12.77 16.88
CA LEU A 67 10.03 14.22 16.74
C LEU A 67 9.59 14.86 18.07
N ALA A 68 8.64 14.25 18.77
CA ALA A 68 8.16 14.75 20.06
C ALA A 68 9.26 14.74 21.13
N GLU A 69 10.14 13.73 21.12
CA GLU A 69 11.29 13.66 22.03
C GLU A 69 12.35 14.72 21.70
N THR A 70 12.61 14.95 20.42
CA THR A 70 13.54 16.00 19.97
C THR A 70 13.06 17.37 20.41
N LEU A 71 11.79 17.71 20.16
CA LEU A 71 11.19 18.99 20.57
C LEU A 71 11.15 19.20 22.09
N ARG A 72 11.12 18.12 22.88
CA ARG A 72 11.19 18.19 24.34
C ARG A 72 12.59 18.48 24.86
N ASN A 73 13.62 18.09 24.10
CA ASN A 73 15.02 18.17 24.51
C ASN A 73 15.76 19.40 23.93
N THR A 74 15.06 20.25 23.17
CA THR A 74 15.53 21.54 22.62
C THR A 74 14.77 22.70 23.26
#